data_AF-A0A429A7E2-F1
#
_entry.id   AF-A0A429A7E2-F1
#
_cell.length_a   1.000
_cell.length_b   1.000
_cell.length_c   1.000
_cell.angle_alpha   90.00
_cell.angle_beta   90.00
_cell.angle_gamma   90.00
#
_symmetry.space_group_name_H-M   'P 1'
#
loop_
_entity.id
_entity.type
_entity.pdbx_description
1 polymer ?
#
loop_
_entity_poly.entity_id
_entity_poly.type
_entity_poly.pdbx_seq_one_letter_code
_entity_poly.pdbx_strand_id
1 'polypeptide(L)'
;MGTMTLYTELVDDAGLFPPTSLHMDEALARNQRDLEHGDDVLTHRFLCPTGRLDRLRAHAYRPRRIGLIVDTPQLPEFGDLPVDFVEIRLDDDESVADLARRLDVPAHVRLFVEVSPQKRITGVPDGVGLKVRCGGLKAEAFPAVEHLAAFIRSCVEGDIPFKATAGLHHAVRHFDPALGVDRHGFLNLLLAVCEAVEGRDPAPVLRTTDVGHLVRLAEAVTEETAKRARRLLVSYGSCSTSTPIEDLRTLGVIQ
;
A
#
# COMPACT_ATOMS: atom_id res chain seq x y z
N MET A 1 -1.00 -25.08 9.17
CA MET A 1 -0.21 -23.96 9.72
C MET A 1 -0.68 -22.74 8.95
N GLY A 2 -1.43 -21.85 9.60
CA GLY A 2 -2.09 -20.72 8.95
C GLY A 2 -1.09 -19.68 8.48
N THR A 3 -1.48 -18.93 7.47
CA THR A 3 -0.78 -17.74 6.96
C THR A 3 -0.50 -16.80 8.14
N MET A 4 0.77 -16.49 8.38
CA MET A 4 1.18 -15.60 9.47
C MET A 4 0.48 -14.24 9.29
N THR A 5 -0.02 -13.64 10.38
CA THR A 5 -0.72 -12.33 10.38
C THR A 5 0.02 -11.26 9.58
N LEU A 6 1.34 -11.37 9.53
CA LEU A 6 2.24 -10.48 8.79
C LEU A 6 1.91 -10.35 7.29
N TYR A 7 1.42 -11.40 6.63
CA TYR A 7 1.14 -11.37 5.18
C TYR A 7 -0.33 -11.23 4.84
N THR A 8 -1.22 -11.39 5.83
CA THR A 8 -2.67 -11.38 5.63
C THR A 8 -3.18 -9.99 5.25
N GLU A 9 -4.09 -9.92 4.27
CA GLU A 9 -4.72 -8.71 3.74
C GLU A 9 -3.69 -7.60 3.45
N LEU A 10 -2.58 -7.93 2.78
CA LEU A 10 -1.46 -7.02 2.53
C LEU A 10 -1.58 -6.26 1.20
N VAL A 11 -2.14 -6.89 0.17
CA VAL A 11 -2.11 -6.38 -1.21
C VAL A 11 -3.49 -5.92 -1.66
N ASP A 12 -3.59 -4.68 -2.15
CA ASP A 12 -4.77 -4.19 -2.86
C ASP A 12 -4.63 -4.40 -4.38
N ASP A 13 -5.75 -4.65 -5.05
CA ASP A 13 -5.81 -4.75 -6.51
C ASP A 13 -5.75 -3.35 -7.14
N ALA A 14 -4.58 -2.98 -7.66
CA ALA A 14 -4.33 -1.73 -8.38
C ALA A 14 -4.25 -1.94 -9.90
N GLY A 15 -4.97 -2.91 -10.46
CA GLY A 15 -4.89 -3.30 -11.88
C GLY A 15 -5.21 -2.19 -12.88
N LEU A 16 -6.07 -1.26 -12.50
CA LEU A 16 -6.44 -0.11 -13.33
C LEU A 16 -5.31 0.91 -13.49
N PHE A 17 -4.24 0.81 -12.71
CA PHE A 17 -3.16 1.79 -12.67
C PHE A 17 -1.92 1.30 -13.43
N PRO A 18 -1.08 2.21 -13.94
CA PRO A 18 0.19 1.83 -14.54
C PRO A 18 1.09 1.03 -13.59
N PRO A 19 1.94 0.12 -14.13
CA PRO A 19 2.15 -0.11 -15.56
C PRO A 19 1.08 -0.98 -16.24
N THR A 20 0.35 -1.83 -15.51
CA THR A 20 -0.58 -2.80 -16.12
C THR A 20 -1.75 -2.11 -16.83
N SER A 21 -2.38 -1.11 -16.19
CA SER A 21 -3.44 -0.29 -16.79
C SER A 21 -4.58 -1.09 -17.43
N LEU A 22 -5.06 -2.14 -16.77
CA LEU A 22 -6.14 -3.00 -17.26
C LEU A 22 -7.38 -2.19 -17.66
N HIS A 23 -8.10 -2.72 -18.64
CA HIS A 23 -9.47 -2.26 -18.88
C HIS A 23 -10.38 -2.65 -17.69
N MET A 24 -11.47 -1.90 -17.48
CA MET A 24 -12.35 -2.10 -16.32
C MET A 24 -12.92 -3.52 -16.25
N ASP A 25 -13.32 -4.07 -17.38
CA ASP A 25 -13.83 -5.43 -17.53
C ASP A 25 -12.79 -6.49 -17.15
N GLU A 26 -11.54 -6.33 -17.61
CA GLU A 26 -10.44 -7.23 -17.25
C GLU A 26 -10.09 -7.16 -15.76
N ALA A 27 -10.05 -5.94 -15.21
CA ALA A 27 -9.74 -5.71 -13.81
C ALA A 27 -10.84 -6.27 -12.89
N LEU A 28 -12.12 -6.10 -13.25
CA LEU A 28 -13.24 -6.68 -12.50
C LEU A 28 -13.24 -8.21 -12.60
N ALA A 29 -12.97 -8.77 -13.77
CA ALA A 29 -12.87 -10.21 -13.95
C ALA A 29 -11.71 -10.80 -13.13
N ARG A 30 -10.58 -10.10 -13.02
CA ARG A 30 -9.48 -10.48 -12.12
C ARG A 30 -9.92 -10.42 -10.66
N ASN A 31 -10.48 -9.30 -10.21
CA ASN A 31 -10.93 -9.14 -8.83
C ASN A 31 -11.94 -10.23 -8.42
N GLN A 32 -12.88 -10.57 -9.33
CA GLN A 32 -13.83 -11.65 -9.09
C GLN A 32 -13.13 -13.01 -8.95
N ARG A 33 -12.22 -13.35 -9.88
CA ARG A 33 -11.44 -14.60 -9.77
C ARG A 33 -10.64 -14.65 -8.49
N ASP A 34 -9.93 -13.57 -8.14
CA ASP A 34 -9.08 -13.53 -6.94
C ASP A 34 -9.93 -13.72 -5.67
N LEU A 35 -11.14 -13.16 -5.63
CA LEU A 35 -12.10 -13.37 -4.55
C LEU A 35 -12.62 -14.82 -4.47
N GLU A 36 -12.81 -15.48 -5.62
CA GLU A 36 -13.21 -16.89 -5.69
C GLU A 36 -12.08 -17.84 -5.24
N HIS A 37 -10.81 -17.49 -5.53
CA HIS A 37 -9.65 -18.25 -5.07
C HIS A 37 -9.36 -18.04 -3.58
N GLY A 38 -9.57 -16.83 -3.05
CA GLY A 38 -9.50 -16.53 -1.62
C GLY A 38 -8.10 -16.62 -1.00
N ASP A 39 -7.07 -16.13 -1.71
CA ASP A 39 -5.71 -16.08 -1.15
C ASP A 39 -5.61 -15.00 -0.06
N ASP A 40 -5.26 -15.41 1.16
CA ASP A 40 -5.23 -14.55 2.36
C ASP A 40 -4.27 -13.35 2.24
N VAL A 41 -3.28 -13.38 1.34
CA VAL A 41 -2.38 -12.25 1.12
C VAL A 41 -3.11 -11.06 0.52
N LEU A 42 -4.20 -11.30 -0.21
CA LEU A 42 -4.98 -10.27 -0.86
C LEU A 42 -6.00 -9.67 0.11
N THR A 43 -6.17 -8.36 0.04
CA THR A 43 -7.27 -7.66 0.71
C THR A 43 -8.62 -7.88 -0.01
N HIS A 44 -8.55 -8.36 -1.25
CA HIS A 44 -9.63 -8.38 -2.25
C HIS A 44 -10.26 -7.01 -2.53
N ARG A 45 -9.58 -5.93 -2.15
CA ARG A 45 -10.02 -4.56 -2.40
C ARG A 45 -9.66 -4.13 -3.81
N PHE A 46 -10.65 -3.61 -4.52
CA PHE A 46 -10.48 -3.05 -5.85
C PHE A 46 -10.17 -1.55 -5.78
N LEU A 47 -9.00 -1.12 -6.23
CA LEU A 47 -8.66 0.29 -6.30
C LEU A 47 -9.27 0.92 -7.56
N CYS A 48 -10.11 1.93 -7.38
CA CYS A 48 -10.81 2.60 -8.47
C CYS A 48 -10.53 4.10 -8.46
N PRO A 49 -10.07 4.69 -9.58
CA PRO A 49 -10.02 6.14 -9.69
C PRO A 49 -11.44 6.72 -9.72
N THR A 50 -11.64 7.83 -9.03
CA THR A 50 -12.94 8.51 -8.93
C THR A 50 -13.56 8.83 -10.29
N GLY A 51 -12.75 9.20 -11.29
CA GLY A 51 -13.18 9.49 -12.65
C GLY A 51 -13.69 8.28 -13.44
N ARG A 52 -13.59 7.05 -12.89
CA ARG A 52 -14.06 5.81 -13.52
C ARG A 52 -15.23 5.16 -12.79
N LEU A 53 -15.82 5.79 -11.77
CA LEU A 53 -16.92 5.19 -11.02
C LEU A 53 -18.16 4.90 -11.89
N ASP A 54 -18.51 5.77 -12.82
CA ASP A 54 -19.66 5.51 -13.71
C ASP A 54 -19.40 4.30 -14.63
N ARG A 55 -18.15 4.12 -15.05
CA ARG A 55 -17.74 2.93 -15.79
C ARG A 55 -17.85 1.68 -14.93
N LEU A 56 -17.43 1.75 -13.66
CA LEU A 56 -17.62 0.66 -12.71
C LEU A 56 -19.12 0.32 -12.55
N ARG A 57 -19.98 1.35 -12.42
CA ARG A 57 -21.44 1.20 -12.31
C ARG A 57 -22.10 0.58 -13.53
N ALA A 58 -21.50 0.69 -14.71
CA ALA A 58 -22.05 0.09 -15.93
C ALA A 58 -21.92 -1.44 -15.97
N HIS A 59 -21.11 -2.06 -15.10
CA HIS A 59 -20.93 -3.52 -15.07
C HIS A 59 -21.97 -4.21 -14.17
N ALA A 60 -22.16 -5.52 -14.31
CA ALA A 60 -23.03 -6.30 -13.42
C ALA A 60 -22.34 -6.70 -12.11
N TYR A 61 -21.06 -7.08 -12.18
CA TYR A 61 -20.26 -7.41 -11.00
C TYR A 61 -19.87 -6.15 -10.22
N ARG A 62 -19.90 -6.25 -8.88
CA ARG A 62 -19.44 -5.22 -7.95
C ARG A 62 -18.40 -5.83 -7.00
N PRO A 63 -17.19 -5.27 -6.90
CA PRO A 63 -16.23 -5.66 -5.88
C PRO A 63 -16.83 -5.53 -4.49
N ARG A 64 -16.47 -6.44 -3.57
CA ARG A 64 -16.97 -6.42 -2.18
C ARG A 64 -16.37 -5.30 -1.34
N ARG A 65 -15.20 -4.79 -1.72
CA ARG A 65 -14.49 -3.69 -1.07
C ARG A 65 -13.85 -2.80 -2.13
N ILE A 66 -14.00 -1.49 -2.01
CA ILE A 66 -13.47 -0.51 -2.97
C ILE A 66 -12.62 0.53 -2.24
N GLY A 67 -11.41 0.74 -2.75
CA GLY A 67 -10.58 1.88 -2.38
C GLY A 67 -10.65 2.94 -3.47
N LEU A 68 -11.05 4.17 -3.13
CA LEU A 68 -11.11 5.24 -4.12
C LEU A 68 -9.77 5.98 -4.19
N ILE A 69 -9.30 6.23 -5.41
CA ILE A 69 -8.16 7.12 -5.67
C ILE A 69 -8.72 8.40 -6.27
N VAL A 70 -8.60 9.52 -5.56
CA VAL A 70 -9.12 10.81 -6.02
C VAL A 70 -8.25 11.34 -7.15
N ASP A 71 -8.84 11.41 -8.33
CA ASP A 71 -8.27 11.94 -9.57
C ASP A 71 -9.21 12.94 -10.26
N THR A 72 -10.25 13.36 -9.55
CA THR A 72 -11.25 14.35 -9.98
C THR A 72 -11.27 15.54 -9.02
N PRO A 73 -11.69 16.75 -9.46
CA PRO A 73 -11.65 17.94 -8.61
C PRO A 73 -12.64 17.91 -7.44
N GLN A 74 -13.73 17.15 -7.57
CA GLN A 74 -14.71 16.93 -6.51
C GLN A 74 -14.90 15.43 -6.32
N LEU A 75 -14.98 14.99 -5.07
CA LEU A 75 -15.27 13.61 -4.73
C LEU A 75 -16.71 13.27 -5.20
N PRO A 76 -16.90 12.37 -6.17
CA PRO A 76 -18.23 11.98 -6.61
C PRO A 76 -18.98 11.22 -5.52
N GLU A 77 -20.31 11.21 -5.58
CA GLU A 77 -21.14 10.34 -4.73
C GLU A 77 -20.77 8.87 -4.93
N PHE A 78 -20.62 8.13 -3.85
CA PHE A 78 -20.28 6.69 -3.85
C PHE A 78 -21.07 5.88 -2.81
N GLY A 79 -22.12 6.44 -2.20
CA GLY A 79 -22.90 5.76 -1.17
C GLY A 79 -23.59 4.46 -1.63
N ASP A 80 -23.68 4.24 -2.94
CA ASP A 80 -24.15 3.00 -3.57
C ASP A 80 -23.06 1.90 -3.67
N LEU A 81 -21.81 2.22 -3.34
CA LEU A 81 -20.64 1.35 -3.48
C LEU A 81 -20.03 1.02 -2.12
N PRO A 82 -19.49 -0.21 -1.93
CA PRO A 82 -18.83 -0.60 -0.68
C PRO A 82 -17.43 0.01 -0.57
N VAL A 83 -17.36 1.33 -0.46
CA VAL A 83 -16.12 2.09 -0.28
C VAL A 83 -15.77 2.14 1.20
N ASP A 84 -14.54 1.75 1.53
CA ASP A 84 -14.03 1.74 2.91
C ASP A 84 -12.73 2.54 3.08
N PHE A 85 -12.11 3.00 1.98
CA PHE A 85 -11.18 4.14 2.06
C PHE A 85 -11.20 5.04 0.82
N VAL A 86 -10.69 6.25 1.01
CA VAL A 86 -10.35 7.23 -0.02
C VAL A 86 -8.88 7.62 0.11
N GLU A 87 -8.18 7.70 -1.02
CA GLU A 87 -6.79 8.15 -1.11
C GLU A 87 -6.70 9.41 -1.97
N ILE A 88 -5.96 10.41 -1.51
CA ILE A 88 -5.79 11.68 -2.22
C ILE A 88 -4.38 12.20 -2.03
N ARG A 89 -3.83 12.88 -3.03
CA ARG A 89 -2.52 13.52 -2.92
C ARG A 89 -2.61 14.84 -2.18
N LEU A 90 -1.66 15.09 -1.29
CA LEU A 90 -1.53 16.38 -0.62
C LEU A 90 -0.87 17.39 -1.56
N ASP A 91 -1.47 18.57 -1.68
CA ASP A 91 -0.88 19.71 -2.36
C ASP A 91 0.16 20.41 -1.46
N ASP A 92 1.19 21.02 -2.04
CA ASP A 92 2.34 21.53 -1.29
C ASP A 92 1.99 22.66 -0.30
N ASP A 93 0.91 23.40 -0.56
CA ASP A 93 0.44 24.55 0.23
C ASP A 93 -0.73 24.20 1.18
N GLU A 94 -1.11 22.92 1.30
CA GLU A 94 -2.21 22.46 2.13
C GLU A 94 -1.71 21.57 3.28
N SER A 95 -2.32 21.69 4.47
CA SER A 95 -2.06 20.77 5.57
C SER A 95 -2.96 19.54 5.48
N VAL A 96 -2.52 18.41 6.05
CA VAL A 96 -3.34 17.18 6.12
C VAL A 96 -4.69 17.44 6.81
N ALA A 97 -4.70 18.30 7.84
CA ALA A 97 -5.91 18.64 8.58
C ALA A 97 -6.88 19.49 7.75
N ASP A 98 -6.38 20.42 6.93
CA ASP A 98 -7.22 21.23 6.03
C ASP A 98 -7.83 20.36 4.94
N LEU A 99 -7.01 19.50 4.32
CA LEU A 99 -7.44 18.54 3.32
C LEU A 99 -8.53 17.60 3.86
N ALA A 100 -8.32 17.05 5.07
CA ALA A 100 -9.29 16.15 5.70
C ALA A 100 -10.64 16.84 5.97
N ARG A 101 -10.60 18.08 6.48
CA ARG A 101 -11.81 18.89 6.71
C ARG A 101 -12.52 19.27 5.42
N ARG A 102 -11.76 19.55 4.35
CA ARG A 102 -12.32 19.92 3.05
C ARG A 102 -12.98 18.73 2.36
N LEU A 103 -12.38 17.54 2.46
CA LEU A 103 -12.90 16.34 1.81
C LEU A 103 -14.10 15.75 2.57
N ASP A 104 -14.12 15.89 3.90
CA ASP A 104 -15.22 15.52 4.80
C ASP A 104 -15.78 14.11 4.49
N VAL A 105 -14.88 13.12 4.41
CA VAL A 105 -15.29 11.74 4.11
C VAL A 105 -16.16 11.16 5.23
N PRO A 106 -17.14 10.29 4.92
CA PRO A 106 -17.98 9.66 5.94
C PRO A 106 -17.15 8.93 7.01
N ALA A 107 -17.58 8.95 8.27
CA ALA A 107 -16.82 8.40 9.40
C ALA A 107 -16.44 6.91 9.30
N HIS A 108 -17.16 6.13 8.49
CA HIS A 108 -16.85 4.71 8.24
C HIS A 108 -15.81 4.51 7.13
N VAL A 109 -15.45 5.57 6.40
CA VAL A 109 -14.48 5.58 5.31
C VAL A 109 -13.18 6.17 5.82
N ARG A 110 -12.08 5.44 5.68
CA ARG A 110 -10.76 5.92 6.08
C ARG A 110 -10.18 6.85 5.02
N LEU A 111 -9.56 7.94 5.43
CA LEU A 111 -8.83 8.84 4.53
C LEU A 111 -7.33 8.52 4.58
N PHE A 112 -6.69 8.33 3.42
CA PHE A 112 -5.24 8.25 3.31
C PHE A 112 -4.69 9.36 2.44
N VAL A 113 -3.76 10.13 2.98
CA VAL A 113 -3.18 11.29 2.29
C VAL A 113 -1.80 10.95 1.77
N GLU A 114 -1.60 10.99 0.44
CA GLU A 114 -0.30 10.77 -0.20
C GLU A 114 0.62 11.97 0.06
N VAL A 115 1.74 11.70 0.74
CA VAL A 115 2.74 12.69 1.16
C VAL A 115 4.12 12.31 0.65
N SER A 116 5.03 13.29 0.56
CA SER A 116 6.43 13.01 0.28
C SER A 116 7.13 12.45 1.52
N PRO A 117 7.88 11.34 1.42
CA PRO A 117 8.65 10.80 2.55
C PRO A 117 9.82 11.70 2.98
N GLN A 118 10.18 12.72 2.19
CA GLN A 118 11.20 13.71 2.55
C GLN A 118 10.66 14.76 3.54
N LYS A 119 9.34 14.97 3.56
CA LYS A 119 8.70 15.98 4.40
C LYS A 119 8.28 15.33 5.71
N ARG A 120 8.64 15.95 6.83
CA ARG A 120 8.07 15.59 8.13
C ARG A 120 6.63 16.11 8.18
N ILE A 121 5.67 15.19 8.25
CA ILE A 121 4.26 15.53 8.36
C ILE A 121 3.90 15.62 9.83
N THR A 122 3.19 16.68 10.21
CA THR A 122 2.73 16.93 11.58
C THR A 122 1.24 17.27 11.55
N GLY A 123 0.56 17.10 12.68
CA GLY A 123 -0.87 17.44 12.78
C GLY A 123 -1.78 16.56 11.92
N VAL A 124 -1.44 15.27 11.77
CA VAL A 124 -2.37 14.30 11.14
C VAL A 124 -3.55 14.10 12.09
N PRO A 125 -4.80 14.39 11.67
CA PRO A 125 -5.97 14.20 12.53
C PRO A 125 -6.21 12.73 12.87
N ASP A 126 -6.85 12.48 14.00
CA ASP A 126 -7.26 11.13 14.38
C ASP A 126 -8.13 10.49 13.28
N GLY A 127 -7.87 9.22 12.98
CA GLY A 127 -8.57 8.47 11.93
C GLY A 127 -8.07 8.73 10.50
N VAL A 128 -7.18 9.70 10.28
CA VAL A 128 -6.52 9.92 8.99
C VAL A 128 -5.21 9.13 8.93
N GLY A 129 -5.01 8.41 7.84
CA GLY A 129 -3.77 7.72 7.53
C GLY A 129 -2.91 8.46 6.51
N LEU A 130 -1.67 8.02 6.37
CA LEU A 130 -0.76 8.53 5.35
C LEU A 130 -0.58 7.53 4.21
N LYS A 131 -0.14 8.01 3.06
CA LYS A 131 0.26 7.18 1.94
C LYS A 131 1.61 7.62 1.44
N VAL A 132 2.49 6.66 1.18
CA VAL A 132 3.83 6.92 0.64
C VAL A 132 4.01 6.26 -0.71
N ARG A 133 4.60 7.00 -1.65
CA ARG A 133 5.01 6.48 -2.94
C ARG A 133 6.42 5.92 -2.85
N CYS A 134 6.61 4.68 -3.29
CA CYS A 134 7.89 3.96 -3.25
C CYS A 134 8.54 3.81 -4.64
N GLY A 135 7.95 4.36 -5.70
CA GLY A 135 8.51 4.35 -7.05
C GLY A 135 7.63 5.01 -8.10
N GLY A 136 8.07 4.95 -9.34
CA GLY A 136 7.37 5.49 -10.50
C GLY A 136 8.10 5.21 -11.82
N LEU A 137 7.83 6.02 -12.84
CA LEU A 137 8.39 5.86 -14.20
C LEU A 137 9.80 6.46 -14.37
N LYS A 138 10.31 7.15 -13.35
CA LYS A 138 11.62 7.82 -13.37
C LYS A 138 12.35 7.56 -12.06
N ALA A 139 13.68 7.66 -12.08
CA ALA A 139 14.53 7.40 -10.92
C ALA A 139 14.16 8.26 -9.71
N GLU A 140 13.77 9.53 -9.91
CA GLU A 140 13.45 10.48 -8.84
C GLU A 140 12.16 10.13 -8.10
N ALA A 141 11.32 9.27 -8.68
CA ALA A 141 10.10 8.78 -8.04
C ALA A 141 10.37 7.69 -6.98
N PHE A 142 11.59 7.17 -6.91
CA PHE A 142 12.01 6.21 -5.90
C PHE A 142 12.65 6.96 -4.73
N PRO A 143 11.99 7.01 -3.55
CA PRO A 143 12.55 7.73 -2.42
C PRO A 143 13.83 7.06 -1.94
N ALA A 144 14.81 7.86 -1.52
CA ALA A 144 15.97 7.36 -0.81
C ALA A 144 15.55 6.57 0.44
N VAL A 145 16.35 5.58 0.82
CA VAL A 145 16.09 4.69 1.96
C VAL A 145 15.90 5.50 3.24
N GLU A 146 16.69 6.54 3.43
CA GLU A 146 16.72 7.38 4.62
C GLU A 146 15.39 8.13 4.78
N HIS A 147 14.83 8.63 3.68
CA HIS A 147 13.53 9.29 3.67
C HIS A 147 12.40 8.30 3.96
N LEU A 148 12.43 7.11 3.35
CA LEU A 148 11.42 6.08 3.60
C LEU A 148 11.50 5.55 5.05
N ALA A 149 12.70 5.34 5.59
CA ALA A 149 12.90 4.94 6.98
C ALA A 149 12.40 6.02 7.96
N ALA A 150 12.69 7.30 7.68
CA ALA A 150 12.20 8.41 8.49
C ALA A 150 10.67 8.51 8.47
N PHE A 151 10.04 8.31 7.30
CA PHE A 151 8.59 8.23 7.17
C PHE A 151 8.00 7.09 8.01
N ILE A 152 8.56 5.87 7.91
CA ILE A 152 8.10 4.71 8.68
C ILE A 152 8.20 4.98 10.19
N ARG A 153 9.35 5.48 10.67
CA ARG A 153 9.52 5.83 12.09
C ARG A 153 8.50 6.87 12.54
N SER A 154 8.30 7.93 11.76
CA SER A 154 7.31 8.97 12.08
C SER A 154 5.89 8.40 12.19
N CYS A 155 5.52 7.44 11.34
CA CYS A 155 4.22 6.80 11.43
C CYS A 155 4.09 5.91 12.67
N VAL A 156 5.14 5.13 12.98
CA VAL A 156 5.15 4.23 14.15
C VAL A 156 5.16 5.01 15.46
N GLU A 157 5.94 6.08 15.56
CA GLU A 157 6.00 6.98 16.71
C GLU A 157 4.67 7.72 16.95
N GLY A 158 3.99 8.10 15.86
CA GLY A 158 2.69 8.79 15.92
C GLY A 158 1.47 7.86 15.98
N ASP A 159 1.66 6.53 15.97
CA ASP A 159 0.60 5.52 15.75
C ASP A 159 -0.30 5.84 14.54
N ILE A 160 0.29 6.40 13.49
CA ILE A 160 -0.40 6.82 12.26
C ILE A 160 -0.44 5.64 11.29
N PRO A 161 -1.62 5.11 10.94
CA PRO A 161 -1.72 4.08 9.93
C PRO A 161 -1.32 4.64 8.57
N PHE A 162 -0.67 3.83 7.75
CA PHE A 162 -0.25 4.24 6.43
C PHE A 162 -0.35 3.13 5.38
N LYS A 163 -0.32 3.55 4.12
CA LYS A 163 -0.28 2.68 2.95
C LYS A 163 0.93 3.00 2.10
N ALA A 164 1.34 2.05 1.28
CA ALA A 164 2.37 2.29 0.27
C ALA A 164 1.82 2.10 -1.14
N THR A 165 2.47 2.71 -2.12
CA THR A 165 2.08 2.57 -3.52
C THR A 165 3.28 2.66 -4.44
N ALA A 166 3.15 2.04 -5.62
CA ALA A 166 4.08 2.10 -6.74
C ALA A 166 5.50 1.60 -6.43
N GLY A 167 6.13 0.96 -7.42
CA GLY A 167 7.53 0.51 -7.31
C GLY A 167 7.75 -0.80 -6.54
N LEU A 168 6.77 -1.26 -5.75
CA LEU A 168 6.84 -2.46 -4.89
C LEU A 168 6.46 -3.76 -5.62
N HIS A 169 7.07 -4.03 -6.78
CA HIS A 169 6.65 -5.16 -7.65
C HIS A 169 7.28 -6.49 -7.25
N HIS A 170 8.38 -6.46 -6.50
CA HIS A 170 9.09 -7.65 -6.04
C HIS A 170 9.23 -7.65 -4.52
N ALA A 171 9.34 -8.83 -3.92
CA ALA A 171 9.50 -8.96 -2.48
C ALA A 171 10.79 -8.29 -2.01
N VAL A 172 11.88 -8.48 -2.76
CA VAL A 172 13.23 -8.07 -2.36
C VAL A 172 13.70 -6.87 -3.19
N ARG A 173 14.39 -5.95 -2.52
CA ARG A 173 15.09 -4.81 -3.14
C ARG A 173 16.03 -5.31 -4.24
N HIS A 174 16.04 -4.63 -5.37
CA HIS A 174 16.88 -4.97 -6.52
C HIS A 174 17.21 -3.71 -7.32
N PHE A 175 18.33 -3.74 -8.03
CA PHE A 175 18.71 -2.68 -8.95
C PHE A 175 17.96 -2.81 -10.28
N ASP A 176 17.36 -1.73 -10.75
CA ASP A 176 16.75 -1.65 -12.07
C ASP A 176 17.72 -0.96 -13.05
N PRO A 177 18.33 -1.70 -14.00
CA PRO A 177 19.28 -1.14 -14.94
C PRO A 177 18.64 -0.19 -15.97
N ALA A 178 17.34 -0.30 -16.23
CA ALA A 178 16.65 0.57 -17.19
C ALA A 178 16.38 1.95 -16.59
N LEU A 179 16.09 2.01 -15.29
CA LEU A 179 15.88 3.26 -14.57
C LEU A 179 17.15 3.81 -13.90
N GLY A 180 18.19 2.97 -13.76
CA GLY A 180 19.44 3.34 -13.09
C GLY A 180 19.25 3.59 -11.59
N VAL A 181 18.29 2.92 -10.95
CA VAL A 181 17.92 3.13 -9.54
C VAL A 181 17.62 1.80 -8.85
N ASP A 182 17.88 1.75 -7.55
CA ASP A 182 17.38 0.65 -6.72
C ASP A 182 15.87 0.77 -6.51
N ARG A 183 15.16 -0.33 -6.72
CA ARG A 183 13.74 -0.47 -6.41
C ARG A 183 13.57 -1.10 -5.04
N HIS A 184 12.65 -0.55 -4.25
CA HIS A 184 12.30 -1.11 -2.93
C HIS A 184 11.53 -2.43 -3.09
N GLY A 185 11.79 -3.37 -2.19
CA GLY A 185 11.01 -4.60 -2.07
C GLY A 185 9.84 -4.45 -1.10
N PHE A 186 8.69 -5.07 -1.37
CA PHE A 186 7.55 -5.02 -0.44
C PHE A 186 7.82 -5.79 0.86
N LEU A 187 8.62 -6.87 0.82
CA LEU A 187 9.05 -7.58 2.02
C LEU A 187 10.06 -6.75 2.82
N ASN A 188 10.98 -6.05 2.14
CA ASN A 188 11.85 -5.08 2.81
C ASN A 188 11.04 -4.01 3.55
N LEU A 189 10.03 -3.44 2.89
CA LEU A 189 9.14 -2.44 3.51
C LEU A 189 8.42 -3.02 4.74
N LEU A 190 7.80 -4.18 4.60
CA LEU A 190 7.04 -4.82 5.67
C LEU A 190 7.90 -5.15 6.90
N LEU A 191 9.09 -5.70 6.68
CA LEU A 191 10.04 -6.00 7.76
C LEU A 191 10.67 -4.73 8.36
N ALA A 192 10.87 -3.68 7.56
CA ALA A 192 11.31 -2.38 8.04
C ALA A 192 10.28 -1.75 9.00
N VAL A 193 8.98 -1.97 8.78
CA VAL A 193 7.94 -1.58 9.74
C VAL A 193 8.03 -2.41 11.03
N CYS A 194 8.32 -3.71 10.92
CA CYS A 194 8.53 -4.56 12.09
C CYS A 194 9.73 -4.07 12.92
N GLU A 195 10.85 -3.73 12.27
CA GLU A 195 12.01 -3.14 12.95
C GLU A 195 11.65 -1.84 13.68
N ALA A 196 10.90 -0.94 13.03
CA ALA A 196 10.45 0.30 13.63
C ALA A 196 9.56 0.07 14.86
N VAL A 197 8.62 -0.88 14.77
CA VAL A 197 7.71 -1.26 15.86
C VAL A 197 8.49 -1.72 17.09
N GLU A 198 9.60 -2.41 16.87
CA GLU A 198 10.51 -2.88 17.91
C GLU A 198 11.53 -1.81 18.37
N GLY A 199 11.40 -0.57 17.89
CA GLY A 199 12.29 0.55 18.25
C GLY A 199 13.66 0.52 17.57
N ARG A 200 13.83 -0.26 16.49
CA ARG A 200 15.07 -0.36 15.70
C ARG A 200 15.01 0.53 14.46
N ASP A 201 16.18 0.78 13.85
CA ASP A 201 16.27 1.56 12.62
C ASP A 201 15.75 0.74 11.41
N PRO A 202 14.76 1.23 10.63
CA PRO A 202 14.25 0.54 9.45
C PRO A 202 15.23 0.52 8.27
N ALA A 203 16.18 1.47 8.22
CA ALA A 203 17.01 1.69 7.04
C ALA A 203 17.89 0.50 6.61
N PRO A 204 18.52 -0.28 7.51
CA PRO A 204 19.30 -1.47 7.13
C PRO A 204 18.46 -2.50 6.38
N VAL A 205 17.24 -2.80 6.86
CA VAL A 205 16.33 -3.75 6.21
C VAL A 205 15.80 -3.20 4.89
N LEU A 206 15.60 -1.89 4.77
CA LEU A 206 15.24 -1.28 3.48
C LEU A 206 16.38 -1.33 2.43
N ARG A 207 17.65 -1.41 2.85
CA ARG A 207 18.81 -1.53 1.95
C ARG A 207 19.15 -2.97 1.56
N THR A 208 18.75 -3.95 2.37
CA THR A 208 19.23 -5.31 2.15
C THR A 208 18.72 -5.89 0.82
N THR A 209 19.64 -6.48 0.08
CA THR A 209 19.37 -7.33 -1.09
C THR A 209 19.63 -8.82 -0.77
N ASP A 210 20.08 -9.12 0.46
CA ASP A 210 20.30 -10.49 0.94
C ASP A 210 18.96 -11.16 1.26
N VAL A 211 18.54 -12.03 0.35
CA VAL A 211 17.33 -12.84 0.44
C VAL A 211 17.33 -13.69 1.71
N GLY A 212 18.43 -14.38 2.01
CA GLY A 212 18.52 -15.26 3.17
C GLY A 212 18.43 -14.49 4.48
N HIS A 213 18.96 -13.26 4.53
CA HIS A 213 18.78 -12.37 5.67
C HIS A 213 17.32 -11.97 5.86
N LEU A 214 16.61 -11.59 4.79
CA LEU A 214 15.18 -11.22 4.87
C LEU A 214 14.29 -12.38 5.32
N VAL A 215 14.53 -13.60 4.82
CA VAL A 215 13.79 -14.79 5.24
C VAL A 215 13.99 -15.04 6.75
N ARG A 216 15.22 -15.00 7.24
CA ARG A 216 15.50 -15.15 8.68
C ARG A 216 14.83 -14.06 9.53
N LEU A 217 14.81 -12.82 9.04
CA LEU A 217 14.11 -11.72 9.73
C LEU A 217 12.60 -11.97 9.76
N ALA A 218 12.02 -12.39 8.64
CA ALA A 218 10.60 -12.73 8.54
C ALA A 218 10.18 -13.85 9.50
N GLU A 219 10.95 -14.94 9.56
CA GLU A 219 10.71 -16.06 10.47
C GLU A 219 10.85 -15.67 11.95
N ALA A 220 11.66 -14.64 12.26
CA ALA A 220 11.88 -14.15 13.61
C ALA A 220 10.83 -13.13 14.08
N VAL A 221 9.93 -12.65 13.20
CA VAL A 221 8.88 -11.70 13.59
C VAL A 221 7.94 -12.38 14.58
N THR A 222 7.69 -11.77 15.73
CA THR A 222 6.71 -12.29 16.69
C THR A 222 5.29 -11.96 16.24
N GLU A 223 4.30 -12.73 16.70
CA GLU A 223 2.88 -12.45 16.40
C GLU A 223 2.44 -11.06 16.91
N GLU A 224 3.00 -10.58 18.03
CA GLU A 224 2.73 -9.26 18.58
C GLU A 224 3.28 -8.15 17.66
N THR A 225 4.54 -8.30 17.25
CA THR A 225 5.19 -7.40 16.28
C THR A 225 4.41 -7.37 14.97
N ALA A 226 4.03 -8.54 14.45
CA ALA A 226 3.27 -8.67 13.21
C ALA A 226 1.92 -7.93 13.31
N LYS A 227 1.15 -8.15 14.38
CA LYS A 227 -0.14 -7.46 14.60
C LYS A 227 0.03 -5.95 14.67
N ARG A 228 1.03 -5.45 15.41
CA ARG A 228 1.28 -4.00 15.53
C ARG A 228 1.76 -3.41 14.20
N ALA A 229 2.67 -4.09 13.49
CA ALA A 229 3.14 -3.66 12.18
C ALA A 229 1.99 -3.60 11.16
N ARG A 230 1.09 -4.59 11.16
CA ARG A 230 -0.07 -4.65 10.25
C ARG A 230 -1.22 -3.70 10.62
N ARG A 231 -1.32 -3.27 11.88
CA ARG A 231 -2.19 -2.13 12.25
C ARG A 231 -1.71 -0.83 11.61
N LEU A 232 -0.39 -0.65 11.53
CA LEU A 232 0.24 0.56 11.01
C LEU A 232 0.33 0.53 9.47
N LEU A 233 1.08 -0.42 8.90
CA LEU A 233 1.06 -0.63 7.45
C LEU A 233 -0.24 -1.34 7.10
N VAL A 234 -1.19 -0.64 6.51
CA VAL A 234 -2.53 -1.18 6.23
C VAL A 234 -2.50 -2.11 5.03
N SER A 235 -1.98 -1.64 3.91
CA SER A 235 -1.75 -2.43 2.69
C SER A 235 -0.92 -1.62 1.70
N TYR A 236 -0.56 -2.23 0.58
CA TYR A 236 -0.01 -1.51 -0.57
C TYR A 236 -0.72 -1.91 -1.86
N GLY A 237 -0.77 -0.98 -2.81
CA GLY A 237 -1.36 -1.24 -4.13
C GLY A 237 -0.38 -1.95 -5.07
N SER A 238 -0.81 -3.04 -5.69
CA SER A 238 -0.05 -3.74 -6.73
C SER A 238 -0.83 -3.84 -8.04
N CYS A 239 -0.16 -3.58 -9.16
CA CYS A 239 -0.78 -3.74 -10.48
C CYS A 239 -0.95 -5.23 -10.86
N SER A 240 -0.23 -6.14 -10.19
CA SER A 240 -0.36 -7.60 -10.27
C SER A 240 -0.76 -8.18 -8.91
N THR A 241 -1.83 -8.96 -8.86
CA THR A 241 -2.27 -9.65 -7.63
C THR A 241 -1.54 -10.97 -7.41
N SER A 242 -1.05 -11.64 -8.46
CA SER A 242 -0.35 -12.92 -8.33
C SER A 242 1.13 -12.78 -7.97
N THR A 243 1.82 -11.77 -8.53
CA THR A 243 3.28 -11.61 -8.37
C THR A 243 3.73 -11.52 -6.90
N PRO A 244 3.08 -10.75 -6.00
CA PRO A 244 3.46 -10.73 -4.60
C PRO A 244 3.33 -12.10 -3.91
N ILE A 245 2.30 -12.87 -4.26
CA ILE A 245 2.06 -14.20 -3.71
C ILE A 245 3.13 -15.17 -4.21
N GLU A 246 3.42 -15.15 -5.51
CA GLU A 246 4.45 -15.97 -6.15
C GLU A 246 5.83 -15.69 -5.54
N ASP A 247 6.18 -14.42 -5.32
CA ASP A 247 7.43 -14.04 -4.68
C ASP A 247 7.49 -14.57 -3.23
N LEU A 248 6.43 -14.39 -2.43
CA LEU A 248 6.39 -14.90 -1.05
C LEU A 248 6.49 -16.43 -0.98
N ARG A 249 5.84 -17.15 -1.90
CA ARG A 249 5.95 -18.62 -2.03
C ARG A 249 7.34 -19.05 -2.45
N THR A 250 7.94 -18.36 -3.41
CA THR A 250 9.32 -18.62 -3.87
C THR A 250 10.33 -18.43 -2.75
N LEU A 251 10.10 -17.45 -1.87
CA LEU A 251 10.90 -17.23 -0.67
C LEU A 251 10.64 -18.23 0.46
N GLY A 252 9.58 -19.05 0.36
CA GLY A 252 9.20 -20.04 1.37
C GLY A 252 8.61 -19.45 2.65
N VAL A 253 8.23 -18.16 2.64
CA VAL A 253 7.67 -17.47 3.82
C VAL A 253 6.15 -17.63 3.93
N ILE A 254 5.51 -18.13 2.87
CA ILE A 254 4.12 -18.62 2.85
C ILE A 254 4.08 -19.96 2.11
N GLN A 255 2.94 -20.67 2.19
CA GLN A 255 2.70 -21.94 1.48
C GLN A 255 2.12 -21.74 0.08
#